data_AF-A0A965P5I6-F1
#
_entry.id   AF-A0A965P5I6-F1
#
_cell.length_a   1.000
_cell.length_b   1.000
_cell.length_c   1.000
_cell.angle_alpha   90.00
_cell.angle_beta   90.00
_cell.angle_gamma   90.00
#
_symmetry.space_group_name_H-M   'P 1'
#
loop_
_entity.id
_entity.type
_entity.pdbx_description
1 polymer ?
#
loop_
_entity_poly.entity_id
_entity_poly.type
_entity_poly.pdbx_seq_one_letter_code
_entity_poly.pdbx_strand_id
1 'polypeptide(L)'
;MTNLTTKIELYANRKIDFTKEVRLVDNSDGKGVFIAEWNLDIAKPTDAQLNALEAQANEVERLNQVKANRANEYPDFREYLDGIVKGDNAQVQKYINDCLAVKAKYPKS
;
A
#
# COMPACT_ATOMS: atom_id res chain seq x y z
N MET A 1 -10.90 -1.33 -10.40
CA MET A 1 -11.32 -0.02 -9.86
C MET A 1 -10.54 0.19 -8.59
N THR A 2 -9.80 1.29 -8.49
CA THR A 2 -9.05 1.65 -7.28
C THR A 2 -9.95 2.13 -6.16
N ASN A 3 -9.48 2.00 -4.93
CA ASN A 3 -10.21 2.49 -3.78
C ASN A 3 -10.21 4.03 -3.79
N LEU A 4 -11.39 4.60 -3.54
CA LEU A 4 -11.60 6.03 -3.43
C LEU A 4 -10.70 6.67 -2.35
N THR A 5 -10.36 5.90 -1.31
CA THR A 5 -9.43 6.29 -0.25
C THR A 5 -8.04 6.62 -0.80
N THR A 6 -7.44 5.74 -1.60
CA THR A 6 -6.11 5.94 -2.20
C THR A 6 -6.08 7.19 -3.07
N LYS A 7 -7.14 7.41 -3.88
CA LYS A 7 -7.24 8.61 -4.72
C LYS A 7 -7.34 9.90 -3.90
N ILE A 8 -8.12 9.88 -2.82
CA ILE A 8 -8.27 11.04 -1.94
C ILE A 8 -6.95 11.37 -1.23
N GLU A 9 -6.22 10.37 -0.77
CA GLU A 9 -4.89 10.57 -0.18
C GLU A 9 -3.88 11.13 -1.18
N LEU A 10 -3.91 10.65 -2.44
CA LEU A 10 -3.09 11.20 -3.52
C LEU A 10 -3.45 12.65 -3.85
N TYR A 11 -4.76 12.96 -3.94
CA TYR A 11 -5.24 14.32 -4.20
C TYR A 11 -4.84 15.29 -3.09
N ALA A 12 -5.03 14.90 -1.83
CA ALA A 12 -4.64 15.69 -0.67
C ALA A 12 -3.12 15.69 -0.42
N ASN A 13 -2.37 14.85 -1.15
CA ASN A 13 -0.94 14.62 -1.01
C ASN A 13 -0.52 14.29 0.44
N ARG A 14 -1.38 13.56 1.16
CA ARG A 14 -1.13 13.12 2.54
C ARG A 14 -2.06 12.00 2.94
N LYS A 15 -1.75 11.35 4.07
CA LYS A 15 -2.67 10.43 4.72
C LYS A 15 -3.87 11.17 5.31
N ILE A 16 -5.05 10.57 5.15
CA ILE A 16 -6.33 11.12 5.58
C ILE A 16 -6.93 10.20 6.66
N ASP A 17 -7.39 10.78 7.75
CA ASP A 17 -8.22 10.09 8.73
C ASP A 17 -9.68 10.05 8.21
N PHE A 18 -10.07 8.93 7.61
CA PHE A 18 -11.41 8.75 7.06
C PHE A 18 -12.53 8.66 8.12
N THR A 19 -12.19 8.75 9.41
CA THR A 19 -13.16 8.80 10.51
C THR A 19 -13.46 10.23 10.99
N LYS A 20 -12.59 11.20 10.67
CA LYS A 20 -12.69 12.58 11.16
C LYS A 20 -12.61 13.62 10.04
N GLU A 21 -11.73 13.40 9.08
CA GLU A 21 -11.37 14.39 8.06
C GLU A 21 -12.23 14.25 6.80
N VAL A 22 -12.46 13.02 6.34
CA VAL A 22 -13.27 12.74 5.15
C VAL A 22 -14.12 11.51 5.39
N ARG A 23 -15.44 11.65 5.36
CA ARG A 23 -16.33 10.51 5.56
C ARG A 23 -16.77 9.91 4.24
N LEU A 24 -16.53 8.62 4.08
CA LEU A 24 -17.00 7.83 2.95
C LEU A 24 -18.22 7.01 3.35
N VAL A 25 -19.23 6.97 2.49
CA VAL A 25 -20.48 6.23 2.73
C VAL A 25 -20.82 5.42 1.48
N ASP A 26 -21.34 4.22 1.70
CA ASP A 26 -22.01 3.41 0.69
C ASP A 26 -23.46 3.19 1.14
N ASN A 27 -24.41 3.62 0.33
CA ASN A 27 -25.84 3.46 0.63
C ASN A 27 -26.38 2.09 0.20
N SER A 28 -25.53 1.20 -0.33
CA SER A 28 -25.92 -0.10 -0.89
C SER A 28 -26.97 0.02 -2.01
N ASP A 29 -27.00 1.16 -2.70
CA ASP A 29 -27.93 1.48 -3.80
C ASP A 29 -27.40 1.06 -5.19
N GLY A 30 -26.26 0.37 -5.21
CA GLY A 30 -25.57 -0.03 -6.44
C GLY A 30 -24.75 1.07 -7.12
N LYS A 31 -24.71 2.30 -6.57
CA LYS A 31 -23.89 3.41 -7.10
C LYS A 31 -22.50 3.47 -6.49
N GLY A 32 -22.26 2.71 -5.42
CA GLY A 32 -20.97 2.55 -4.76
C GLY A 32 -20.64 3.67 -3.76
N VAL A 33 -19.41 3.63 -3.25
CA VAL A 33 -18.90 4.53 -2.21
C VAL A 33 -18.77 5.96 -2.74
N PHE A 34 -19.22 6.96 -1.96
CA PHE A 34 -19.06 8.38 -2.26
C PHE A 34 -18.57 9.19 -1.05
N ILE A 35 -18.10 10.42 -1.31
CA ILE A 35 -17.65 11.37 -0.29
C ILE A 35 -18.86 12.08 0.31
N ALA A 36 -19.25 11.69 1.53
CA ALA A 36 -20.36 12.28 2.27
C ALA A 36 -19.96 13.57 2.99
N GLU A 37 -18.77 13.62 3.60
CA GLU A 37 -18.28 14.79 4.35
C GLU A 37 -16.83 15.10 3.96
N TRP A 38 -16.50 16.40 3.95
CA TRP A 38 -15.19 16.92 3.58
C TRP A 38 -14.78 18.04 4.53
N ASN A 39 -13.90 17.72 5.48
CA ASN A 39 -13.45 18.62 6.54
C ASN A 39 -11.99 19.09 6.33
N LEU A 40 -11.52 19.11 5.07
CA LEU A 40 -10.17 19.56 4.73
C LEU A 40 -10.16 21.02 4.29
N ASP A 41 -9.08 21.73 4.61
CA ASP A 41 -8.83 23.12 4.16
C ASP A 41 -8.30 23.21 2.72
N ILE A 42 -8.76 22.28 1.87
CA ILE A 42 -8.52 22.27 0.43
C ILE A 42 -9.85 22.02 -0.26
N ALA A 43 -9.97 22.42 -1.53
CA ALA A 43 -11.19 22.19 -2.28
C ALA A 43 -11.53 20.69 -2.34
N LYS A 44 -12.82 20.35 -2.25
CA LYS A 44 -13.29 18.98 -2.52
C LYS A 44 -12.92 18.64 -3.98
N PRO A 45 -12.32 17.46 -4.25
CA PRO A 45 -11.94 17.11 -5.60
C PRO A 45 -13.16 16.91 -6.49
N THR A 46 -13.01 17.24 -7.77
CA THR A 46 -13.97 16.86 -8.81
C THR A 46 -13.76 15.40 -9.25
N ASP A 47 -14.78 14.79 -9.85
CA ASP A 47 -14.65 13.45 -10.41
C ASP A 47 -13.53 13.38 -11.47
N ALA A 48 -13.33 14.45 -12.24
CA ALA A 48 -12.24 14.53 -13.21
C ALA A 48 -10.86 14.50 -12.53
N GLN A 49 -10.69 15.19 -11.40
CA GLN A 49 -9.44 15.16 -10.63
C GLN A 49 -9.18 13.77 -10.03
N LEU A 50 -10.22 13.10 -9.52
CA LEU A 50 -10.08 11.74 -9.00
C LEU A 50 -9.82 10.72 -10.11
N ASN A 51 -10.45 10.86 -11.27
CA ASN A 51 -10.25 9.98 -12.42
C ASN A 51 -8.85 10.12 -13.01
N ALA A 52 -8.28 11.33 -13.01
CA ALA A 52 -6.89 11.55 -13.42
C ALA A 52 -5.88 10.80 -12.55
N LEU A 53 -6.22 10.49 -11.29
CA LEU A 53 -5.37 9.76 -10.35
C LEU A 53 -5.54 8.23 -10.41
N GLU A 54 -6.45 7.71 -11.24
CA GLU A 54 -6.76 6.27 -11.30
C GLU A 54 -5.52 5.41 -11.56
N ALA A 55 -4.71 5.75 -12.58
CA ALA A 55 -3.51 4.97 -12.90
C ALA A 55 -2.49 4.98 -11.75
N GLN A 56 -2.29 6.13 -11.11
CA GLN A 56 -1.37 6.26 -9.98
C GLN A 56 -1.88 5.50 -8.75
N ALA A 57 -3.18 5.57 -8.45
CA ALA A 57 -3.80 4.82 -7.37
C ALA A 57 -3.67 3.30 -7.59
N ASN A 58 -3.85 2.81 -8.82
CA ASN A 58 -3.72 1.39 -9.15
C ASN A 58 -2.29 0.92 -8.86
N GLU A 59 -1.31 1.74 -9.24
CA GLU A 59 0.09 1.43 -9.00
C GLU A 59 0.43 1.42 -7.50
N VAL A 60 -0.07 2.39 -6.74
CA VAL A 60 0.12 2.43 -5.28
C VAL A 60 -0.47 1.20 -4.60
N GLU A 61 -1.69 0.80 -4.96
CA GLU A 61 -2.35 -0.38 -4.39
C GLU A 61 -1.62 -1.67 -4.75
N ARG A 62 -1.26 -1.84 -6.02
CA ARG A 62 -0.46 -2.98 -6.48
C ARG A 62 0.87 -3.09 -5.74
N LEU A 63 1.60 -1.97 -5.61
CA LEU A 63 2.87 -1.93 -4.88
C LEU A 63 2.70 -2.22 -3.40
N ASN A 64 1.62 -1.74 -2.77
CA ASN A 64 1.34 -2.02 -1.36
C ASN A 64 1.02 -3.51 -1.14
N GLN A 65 0.27 -4.13 -2.05
CA GLN A 65 0.02 -5.57 -2.01
C GLN A 65 1.32 -6.37 -2.16
N VAL A 66 2.19 -5.99 -3.11
CA VAL A 66 3.52 -6.60 -3.28
C VAL A 66 4.35 -6.46 -2.00
N LYS A 67 4.37 -5.29 -1.36
CA LYS A 67 5.09 -5.07 -0.10
C LYS A 67 4.54 -5.93 1.03
N ALA A 68 3.22 -6.01 1.18
CA ALA A 68 2.56 -6.83 2.19
C ALA A 68 2.90 -8.32 2.02
N ASN A 69 2.79 -8.83 0.78
CA ASN A 69 3.14 -10.22 0.47
C ASN A 69 4.61 -10.53 0.79
N ARG A 70 5.52 -9.63 0.41
CA ARG A 70 6.95 -9.79 0.74
C ARG A 70 7.20 -9.77 2.25
N ALA A 71 6.57 -8.85 2.98
CA ALA A 71 6.73 -8.77 4.44
C ALA A 71 6.22 -10.03 5.16
N ASN A 72 5.12 -10.62 4.68
CA ASN A 72 4.56 -11.85 5.24
C ASN A 72 5.41 -13.09 4.95
N GLU A 73 6.10 -13.13 3.80
CA GLU A 73 6.89 -14.30 3.39
C GLU A 73 8.39 -14.17 3.66
N TYR A 74 8.89 -12.99 4.06
CA TYR A 74 10.28 -12.87 4.45
C TYR A 74 10.60 -13.76 5.67
N PRO A 75 11.74 -14.47 5.65
CA PRO A 75 12.21 -15.21 6.82
C PRO A 75 12.42 -14.25 7.99
N ASP A 76 12.40 -14.79 9.22
CA ASP A 76 12.66 -13.98 10.41
C ASP A 76 14.05 -13.31 10.31
N PHE A 77 14.08 -11.99 10.44
CA PHE A 77 15.30 -11.20 10.38
C PHE A 77 16.33 -11.60 11.46
N ARG A 78 15.89 -12.25 12.54
CA ARG A 78 16.77 -12.79 13.59
C ARG A 78 17.74 -13.85 13.05
N GLU A 79 17.33 -14.66 12.07
CA GLU A 79 18.19 -15.66 11.43
C GLU A 79 19.38 -15.02 10.71
N TYR A 80 19.15 -13.85 10.10
CA TYR A 80 20.23 -13.07 9.48
C TYR A 80 21.20 -12.54 10.52
N LEU A 81 20.69 -11.94 11.60
CA LEU A 81 21.52 -11.38 12.67
C LEU A 81 22.36 -12.45 13.37
N ASP A 82 21.75 -13.61 13.67
CA ASP A 82 22.42 -14.75 14.29
C ASP A 82 23.57 -15.28 13.41
N GLY A 83 23.34 -15.43 12.10
CA GLY A 83 24.38 -15.84 11.16
C GLY A 83 25.56 -14.86 11.11
N ILE A 84 25.29 -13.55 11.15
CA ILE A 84 26.34 -12.52 11.20
C ILE A 84 27.15 -12.62 12.50
N VAL A 85 26.48 -12.75 13.66
CA VAL A 85 27.16 -12.84 14.98
C VAL A 85 28.02 -14.10 15.08
N LYS A 86 27.58 -15.22 14.50
CA LYS A 86 28.34 -16.48 14.45
C LYS A 86 29.47 -16.47 13.42
N GLY A 87 29.49 -15.52 12.48
CA GLY A 87 30.35 -15.59 11.30
C GLY A 87 29.98 -16.73 10.34
N ASP A 88 28.72 -17.19 10.39
CA ASP A 88 28.21 -18.27 9.54
C ASP A 88 27.75 -17.71 8.18
N ASN A 89 28.68 -17.72 7.23
CA ASN A 89 28.41 -17.27 5.87
C ASN A 89 27.32 -18.10 5.17
N ALA A 90 27.16 -19.39 5.52
CA ALA A 90 26.15 -20.24 4.89
C ALA A 90 24.74 -19.87 5.34
N GLN A 91 24.53 -19.62 6.64
CA GLN A 91 23.25 -19.13 7.18
C GLN A 91 22.88 -17.76 6.59
N VAL A 92 23.85 -16.83 6.53
CA VAL A 92 23.67 -15.50 5.94
C VAL A 92 23.26 -15.62 4.47
N GLN A 93 23.96 -16.45 3.69
CA GLN A 93 23.67 -16.64 2.28
C GLN A 93 22.29 -17.28 2.06
N LYS A 94 21.89 -18.23 2.92
CA LYS A 94 20.56 -18.83 2.86
C LYS A 94 19.47 -17.78 3.05
N TYR A 95 19.57 -16.93 4.08
CA TYR A 95 18.61 -15.86 4.31
C TYR A 95 18.50 -14.91 3.10
N ILE A 96 19.64 -14.54 2.51
CA ILE A 96 19.68 -13.69 1.31
C ILE A 96 18.94 -14.37 0.15
N ASN A 97 19.22 -15.64 -0.11
CA ASN A 97 18.58 -16.41 -1.18
C ASN A 97 17.06 -16.50 -0.98
N ASP A 98 16.61 -16.78 0.24
CA ASP A 98 15.19 -16.86 0.58
C ASP A 98 14.50 -15.50 0.36
N CYS A 99 15.14 -14.40 0.79
CA CYS A 99 14.64 -13.05 0.51
C CYS A 99 14.58 -12.73 -1.00
N LEU A 100 15.57 -13.17 -1.78
CA LEU A 100 15.60 -12.98 -3.23
C LEU A 100 14.49 -13.79 -3.92
N ALA A 101 14.24 -15.03 -3.47
CA ALA A 101 13.15 -15.86 -3.97
C ALA A 101 11.78 -15.18 -3.74
N VAL A 102 11.54 -14.63 -2.55
CA VAL A 102 10.33 -13.85 -2.25
C VAL A 102 10.22 -12.61 -3.15
N LYS A 103 11.34 -11.92 -3.43
CA LYS A 103 11.35 -10.76 -4.35
C LYS A 103 11.04 -11.16 -5.79
N ALA A 104 11.52 -12.33 -6.24
CA ALA A 104 11.23 -12.87 -7.56
C ALA A 104 9.77 -13.30 -7.70
N LYS A 105 9.18 -13.88 -6.64
CA LYS A 105 7.75 -14.24 -6.58
C LYS A 105 6.82 -13.02 -6.64
N TYR A 106 7.23 -11.89 -6.05
CA TYR A 106 6.45 -10.66 -6.01
C TYR A 106 7.23 -9.47 -6.59
N PRO A 107 7.35 -9.30 -7.92
CA PRO A 107 8.09 -8.21 -8.53
C PRO A 107 7.41 -6.84 -8.28
N LYS A 108 8.22 -5.77 -8.20
CA LYS A 108 7.73 -4.39 -8.04
C LYS A 108 7.43 -3.70 -9.37
N SER A 109 7.73 -4.35 -10.49
CA SER A 109 7.61 -3.84 -11.86
C SER A 109 6.88 -4.85 -12.72
#